data_AF-A0A2W5UVK6-F1
#
_entry.id   AF-A0A2W5UVK6-F1
#
_cell.length_a   1.000
_cell.length_b   1.000
_cell.length_c   1.000
_cell.angle_alpha   90.00
_cell.angle_beta   90.00
_cell.angle_gamma   90.00
#
_symmetry.space_group_name_H-M   'P 1'
#
loop_
_entity.id
_entity.type
_entity.pdbx_description
1 polymer ?
#
loop_
_entity_poly.entity_id
_entity_poly.type
_entity_poly.pdbx_seq_one_letter_code
_entity_poly.pdbx_strand_id
1 'polypeptide(L)'
;MARRSLLTGEERRRLFEPPTSDREIATRYTLSLEKLDWIEERRRPANKLGAAVQLALVRHPGFGWTGSQTVAPTLLKFIAEQIHVPPEAMSLYGARVPTRSAHHAAILARLGLRPFSRTDLRLAIAIAADAARSTDKGGPIVEAVMTQLRRQGVALPSPDTIERVSLAGRAQARRQSAVDLLASLSEAQLAALDQLLVNDQQLGKSALAWLRDLPETPSALNMGALMERLDYVRAIGLPPKIAEAIHERRFDQYVREGAIAPAFLLGGYSVGRRRATVAAQLLDLERRI
;
A
#
# COMPACT_ATOMS: atom_id res chain seq x y z
N MET A 1 11.12 -6.90 -15.83
CA MET A 1 9.94 -7.23 -14.99
C MET A 1 9.15 -5.95 -14.77
N ALA A 2 7.86 -5.92 -15.13
CA ALA A 2 7.01 -4.76 -14.91
C ALA A 2 6.97 -4.43 -13.40
N ARG A 3 7.25 -3.17 -13.04
CA ARG A 3 7.19 -2.70 -11.65
C ARG A 3 5.75 -2.91 -11.17
N ARG A 4 5.51 -3.88 -10.27
CA ARG A 4 4.18 -4.14 -9.71
C ARG A 4 3.70 -2.87 -9.01
N SER A 5 2.76 -2.16 -9.64
CA SER A 5 2.14 -0.97 -9.06
C SER A 5 1.33 -1.37 -7.83
N LEU A 6 1.47 -0.62 -6.74
CA LEU A 6 0.65 -0.81 -5.54
C LEU A 6 -0.76 -0.27 -5.74
N LEU A 7 -0.86 0.83 -6.49
CA LEU A 7 -2.08 1.57 -6.74
C LEU A 7 -2.64 1.22 -8.11
N THR A 8 -3.98 1.26 -8.22
CA THR A 8 -4.64 1.33 -9.53
C THR A 8 -4.35 2.69 -10.17
N GLY A 9 -4.59 2.82 -11.48
CA GLY A 9 -4.45 4.11 -12.16
C GLY A 9 -5.38 5.19 -11.56
N GLU A 10 -6.58 4.81 -11.14
CA GLU A 10 -7.52 5.71 -10.47
C GLU A 10 -7.04 6.14 -9.09
N GLU A 11 -6.59 5.20 -8.26
CA GLU A 11 -6.03 5.51 -6.93
C GLU A 11 -4.82 6.44 -7.05
N ARG A 12 -3.96 6.18 -8.04
CA ARG A 12 -2.77 7.00 -8.30
C ARG A 12 -3.14 8.43 -8.67
N ARG A 13 -4.10 8.62 -9.58
CA ARG A 13 -4.62 9.97 -9.92
C ARG A 13 -5.19 10.66 -8.69
N ARG A 14 -6.09 9.99 -7.97
CA ARG A 14 -6.76 10.54 -6.77
C ARG A 14 -5.78 10.99 -5.68
N LEU A 15 -4.70 10.23 -5.48
CA LEU A 15 -3.74 10.50 -4.40
C LEU A 15 -2.62 11.46 -4.82
N PHE A 16 -2.17 11.41 -6.07
CA PHE A 16 -0.94 12.07 -6.49
C PHE A 16 -1.12 13.21 -7.49
N GLU A 17 -2.29 13.35 -8.11
CA GLU A 17 -2.54 14.38 -9.10
C GLU A 17 -3.45 15.48 -8.56
N PRO A 18 -3.26 16.74 -9.02
CA PRO A 18 -4.22 17.80 -8.76
C PRO A 18 -5.61 17.46 -9.30
N PRO A 19 -6.70 17.95 -8.67
CA PRO A 19 -8.02 17.88 -9.28
C PRO A 19 -8.07 18.64 -10.60
N THR A 20 -8.93 18.19 -11.50
CA THR A 20 -9.15 18.82 -12.82
C THR A 20 -10.44 19.62 -12.87
N SER A 21 -11.36 19.43 -11.92
CA SER A 21 -12.64 20.14 -11.88
C SER A 21 -12.48 21.56 -11.34
N ASP A 22 -13.12 22.54 -11.97
CA ASP A 22 -13.02 23.95 -11.57
C ASP A 22 -13.44 24.16 -10.10
N ARG A 23 -14.47 23.45 -9.65
CA ARG A 23 -14.96 23.50 -8.26
C ARG A 23 -13.90 23.04 -7.26
N GLU A 24 -13.26 21.90 -7.50
CA GLU A 24 -12.22 21.39 -6.60
C GLU A 24 -10.95 22.22 -6.68
N ILE A 25 -10.61 22.72 -7.88
CA ILE A 25 -9.49 23.64 -8.08
C ILE A 25 -9.71 24.89 -7.23
N ALA A 26 -10.87 25.54 -7.35
CA ALA A 26 -11.20 26.73 -6.56
C ALA A 26 -11.15 26.46 -5.06
N THR A 27 -11.67 25.30 -4.63
CA THR A 27 -11.67 24.91 -3.20
C THR A 27 -10.25 24.74 -2.64
N ARG A 28 -9.32 24.17 -3.42
CA ARG A 28 -7.98 23.80 -2.93
C ARG A 28 -6.89 24.83 -3.22
N TYR A 29 -7.03 25.60 -4.29
CA TYR A 29 -5.97 26.45 -4.83
C TYR A 29 -6.26 27.94 -4.79
N THR A 30 -7.35 28.37 -4.16
CA THR A 30 -7.52 29.80 -3.85
C THR A 30 -6.42 30.26 -2.88
N LEU A 31 -5.74 31.34 -3.26
CA LEU A 31 -4.64 31.95 -2.52
C LEU A 31 -5.19 32.96 -1.52
N SER A 32 -4.69 32.92 -0.29
CA SER A 32 -4.99 33.96 0.71
C SER A 32 -4.13 35.20 0.44
N LEU A 33 -4.54 36.36 0.95
CA LEU A 33 -3.77 37.62 0.84
C LEU A 33 -2.31 37.44 1.24
N GLU A 34 -2.06 36.81 2.38
CA GLU A 34 -0.71 36.50 2.88
C GLU A 34 0.16 35.71 1.87
N LYS A 35 -0.46 34.85 1.05
CA LYS A 35 0.25 34.09 0.00
C LYS A 35 0.45 34.93 -1.26
N LEU A 36 -0.51 35.79 -1.59
CA LEU A 36 -0.39 36.74 -2.69
C LEU A 36 0.76 37.73 -2.42
N ASP A 37 0.82 38.30 -1.22
CA ASP A 37 1.91 39.20 -0.80
C ASP A 37 3.28 38.52 -0.92
N TRP A 38 3.37 37.27 -0.44
CA TRP A 38 4.57 36.47 -0.59
C TRP A 38 4.93 36.30 -2.07
N ILE A 39 3.97 35.96 -2.94
CA ILE A 39 4.20 35.83 -4.40
C ILE A 39 4.67 37.14 -5.03
N GLU A 40 4.10 38.28 -4.62
CA GLU A 40 4.40 39.61 -5.16
C GLU A 40 5.85 40.06 -4.92
N GLU A 41 6.52 39.58 -3.87
CA GLU A 41 7.95 39.83 -3.62
C GLU A 41 8.86 39.37 -4.78
N ARG A 42 8.36 38.56 -5.71
CA ARG A 42 9.17 37.91 -6.75
C ARG A 42 9.23 38.81 -7.97
N ARG A 43 10.45 39.03 -8.45
CA ARG A 43 10.68 39.74 -9.70
C ARG A 43 10.35 38.85 -10.89
N ARG A 44 9.68 39.44 -11.89
CA ARG A 44 9.28 38.86 -13.19
C ARG A 44 8.05 37.94 -13.13
N PRO A 45 7.14 38.03 -14.11
CA PRO A 45 5.93 37.19 -14.17
C PRO A 45 6.20 35.68 -14.07
N ALA A 46 7.24 35.19 -14.75
CA ALA A 46 7.61 33.77 -14.74
C ALA A 46 7.94 33.23 -13.33
N ASN A 47 8.64 34.02 -12.52
CA ASN A 47 9.00 33.62 -11.15
C ASN A 47 7.81 33.68 -10.20
N LYS A 48 6.93 34.67 -10.37
CA LYS A 48 5.67 34.78 -9.62
C LYS A 48 4.79 33.55 -9.87
N LEU A 49 4.51 33.26 -11.14
CA LEU A 49 3.69 32.12 -11.54
C LEU A 49 4.31 30.79 -11.12
N GLY A 50 5.62 30.63 -11.34
CA GLY A 50 6.33 29.44 -10.93
C GLY A 50 6.30 29.19 -9.42
N ALA A 51 6.52 30.22 -8.60
CA ALA A 51 6.42 30.12 -7.14
C ALA A 51 4.98 29.79 -6.69
N ALA A 52 3.98 30.42 -7.31
CA ALA A 52 2.57 30.19 -7.00
C ALA A 52 2.15 28.73 -7.31
N VAL A 53 2.56 28.21 -8.46
CA VAL A 53 2.33 26.80 -8.85
C VAL A 53 3.04 25.84 -7.89
N GLN A 54 4.30 26.09 -7.55
CA GLN A 54 5.00 25.25 -6.58
C GLN A 54 4.28 25.24 -5.22
N LEU A 55 3.89 26.42 -4.72
CA LEU A 55 3.19 26.56 -3.46
C LEU A 55 1.85 25.82 -3.47
N ALA A 56 1.11 25.92 -4.57
CA ALA A 56 -0.13 25.19 -4.79
C ALA A 56 0.10 23.67 -4.68
N LEU A 57 1.06 23.12 -5.42
CA LEU A 57 1.31 21.68 -5.48
C LEU A 57 1.82 21.09 -4.15
N VAL A 58 2.67 21.84 -3.43
CA VAL A 58 3.13 21.45 -2.08
C VAL A 58 1.98 21.47 -1.06
N ARG A 59 0.96 22.33 -1.22
CA ARG A 59 -0.23 22.30 -0.36
C ARG A 59 -1.15 21.13 -0.71
N HIS A 60 -1.36 20.90 -2.01
CA HIS A 60 -2.14 19.78 -2.51
C HIS A 60 -1.71 19.43 -3.94
N PRO A 61 -1.42 18.16 -4.27
CA PRO A 61 -1.56 16.96 -3.44
C PRO A 61 -0.48 16.77 -2.35
N GLY A 62 0.45 17.71 -2.17
CA GLY A 62 1.51 17.60 -1.16
C GLY A 62 2.89 17.33 -1.76
N PHE A 63 2.95 17.16 -3.07
CA PHE A 63 4.17 16.93 -3.83
C PHE A 63 4.65 18.27 -4.40
N GLY A 64 5.93 18.58 -4.24
CA GLY A 64 6.52 19.73 -4.94
C GLY A 64 6.53 19.54 -6.45
N TRP A 65 6.65 20.64 -7.19
CA TRP A 65 6.85 20.59 -8.63
C TRP A 65 8.30 20.20 -8.95
N THR A 66 8.51 19.09 -9.64
CA THR A 66 9.86 18.63 -10.04
C THR A 66 10.34 19.26 -11.34
N GLY A 67 9.52 20.09 -12.00
CA GLY A 67 9.87 20.78 -13.25
C GLY A 67 9.76 19.93 -14.52
N SER A 68 9.55 18.62 -14.38
CA SER A 68 9.30 17.68 -15.49
C SER A 68 7.81 17.35 -15.67
N GLN A 69 6.97 17.80 -14.74
CA GLN A 69 5.53 17.54 -14.76
C GLN A 69 4.81 18.67 -15.49
N THR A 70 3.99 18.32 -16.47
CA THR A 70 3.04 19.25 -17.08
C THR A 70 1.96 19.59 -16.05
N VAL A 71 1.81 20.87 -15.75
CA VAL A 71 0.71 21.36 -14.91
C VAL A 71 -0.55 21.39 -15.76
N ALA A 72 -1.66 20.89 -15.23
CA ALA A 72 -2.94 20.92 -15.93
C ALA A 72 -3.28 22.36 -16.37
N PRO A 73 -3.66 22.61 -17.63
CA PRO A 73 -3.93 23.97 -18.12
C PRO A 73 -4.98 24.73 -17.33
N THR A 74 -6.02 24.03 -16.84
CA THR A 74 -7.08 24.61 -16.00
C THR A 74 -6.53 25.13 -14.67
N LEU A 75 -5.70 24.33 -13.99
CA LEU A 75 -5.03 24.74 -12.76
C LEU A 75 -4.06 25.91 -13.00
N LEU A 76 -3.28 25.85 -14.08
CA LEU A 76 -2.32 26.91 -14.40
C LEU A 76 -3.03 28.24 -14.65
N LYS A 77 -4.10 28.22 -15.45
CA LYS A 77 -4.93 29.40 -15.73
C LYS A 77 -5.53 29.98 -14.45
N PHE A 78 -6.12 29.13 -13.61
CA PHE A 78 -6.71 29.54 -12.34
C PHE A 78 -5.71 30.21 -11.39
N ILE A 79 -4.48 29.71 -11.31
CA ILE A 79 -3.43 30.33 -10.49
C ILE A 79 -2.96 31.66 -11.10
N ALA A 80 -2.78 31.69 -12.42
CA ALA A 80 -2.31 32.84 -13.16
C ALA A 80 -3.26 34.06 -13.03
N GLU A 81 -4.57 33.81 -13.09
CA GLU A 81 -5.62 34.82 -12.91
C GLU A 81 -5.56 35.48 -11.52
N GLN A 82 -5.34 34.70 -10.46
CA GLN A 82 -5.27 35.21 -9.08
C GLN A 82 -4.09 36.16 -8.82
N ILE A 83 -3.03 36.06 -9.62
CA ILE A 83 -1.80 36.88 -9.46
C ILE A 83 -1.60 37.86 -10.62
N HIS A 84 -2.61 38.00 -11.50
CA HIS A 84 -2.59 38.89 -12.67
C HIS A 84 -1.36 38.70 -13.59
N VAL A 85 -0.97 37.45 -13.86
CA VAL A 85 0.15 37.09 -14.74
C VAL A 85 -0.37 36.26 -15.93
N PRO A 86 0.14 36.46 -17.16
CA PRO A 86 -0.17 35.59 -18.29
C PRO A 86 0.30 34.14 -18.05
N PRO A 87 -0.53 33.09 -18.27
CA PRO A 87 -0.14 31.68 -18.12
C PRO A 87 1.11 31.29 -18.92
N GLU A 88 1.35 31.94 -20.06
CA GLU A 88 2.47 31.71 -20.98
C GLU A 88 3.81 32.02 -20.30
N ALA A 89 3.82 32.88 -19.27
CA ALA A 89 5.01 33.19 -18.49
C ALA A 89 5.62 31.94 -17.82
N MET A 90 4.83 30.88 -17.62
CA MET A 90 5.30 29.60 -17.07
C MET A 90 6.38 28.95 -17.94
N SER A 91 6.34 29.17 -19.26
CA SER A 91 7.34 28.61 -20.19
C SER A 91 8.77 29.13 -19.93
N LEU A 92 8.88 30.33 -19.35
CA LEU A 92 10.15 30.98 -19.00
C LEU A 92 10.58 30.66 -17.56
N TYR A 93 9.74 29.97 -16.78
CA TYR A 93 10.03 29.68 -15.39
C TYR A 93 11.10 28.60 -15.25
N GLY A 94 12.09 28.84 -14.40
CA GLY A 94 13.08 27.82 -14.06
C GLY A 94 14.09 27.51 -15.16
N ALA A 95 14.23 28.38 -16.17
CA ALA A 95 15.32 28.33 -17.17
C ALA A 95 16.72 28.26 -16.51
N ARG A 96 16.85 28.74 -15.27
CA ARG A 96 17.99 28.48 -14.38
C ARG A 96 17.56 27.55 -13.25
N VAL A 97 18.18 26.37 -13.12
CA VAL A 97 17.93 25.39 -12.05
C VAL A 97 17.97 25.99 -10.62
N PRO A 98 18.91 26.91 -10.29
CA PRO A 98 18.97 27.52 -8.96
C PRO A 98 17.66 28.18 -8.50
N THR A 99 16.88 28.77 -9.42
CA THR A 99 15.63 29.46 -9.09
C THR A 99 14.55 28.48 -8.61
N ARG A 100 14.43 27.30 -9.23
CA ARG A 100 13.41 26.31 -8.84
C ARG A 100 13.67 25.75 -7.45
N SER A 101 14.92 25.37 -7.18
CA SER A 101 15.33 24.84 -5.89
C SER A 101 15.23 25.88 -4.77
N ALA A 102 15.59 27.14 -5.05
CA ALA A 102 15.46 28.23 -4.09
C ALA A 102 13.99 28.51 -3.72
N HIS A 103 13.09 28.56 -4.72
CA HIS A 103 11.66 28.71 -4.46
C HIS A 103 11.12 27.54 -3.65
N HIS A 104 11.50 26.31 -4.01
CA HIS A 104 11.07 25.12 -3.28
C HIS A 104 11.48 25.19 -1.80
N ALA A 105 12.74 25.52 -1.53
CA ALA A 105 13.24 25.67 -0.16
C ALA A 105 12.49 26.76 0.63
N ALA A 106 12.25 27.92 0.01
CA ALA A 106 11.50 29.01 0.63
C ALA A 106 10.04 28.62 0.94
N ILE A 107 9.40 27.84 0.06
CA ILE A 107 8.04 27.32 0.26
C ILE A 107 8.00 26.34 1.43
N LEU A 108 8.94 25.40 1.48
CA LEU A 108 9.01 24.44 2.58
C LEU A 108 9.21 25.16 3.92
N ALA A 109 10.15 26.11 3.99
CA ALA A 109 10.40 26.89 5.19
C ALA A 109 9.14 27.65 5.66
N ARG A 110 8.43 28.30 4.73
CA ARG A 110 7.18 29.01 5.02
C ARG A 110 6.07 28.10 5.55
N LEU A 111 5.98 26.88 5.02
CA LEU A 111 4.98 25.90 5.45
C LEU A 111 5.40 25.11 6.70
N GLY A 112 6.55 25.41 7.30
CA GLY A 112 7.09 24.65 8.43
C GLY A 112 7.44 23.21 8.06
N LEU A 113 7.75 22.96 6.79
CA LEU A 113 8.07 21.63 6.27
C LEU A 113 9.58 21.45 6.13
N ARG A 114 10.07 20.27 6.47
CA ARG A 114 11.42 19.82 6.11
C ARG A 114 11.39 18.88 4.90
N PRO A 115 12.46 18.84 4.08
CA PRO A 115 12.58 17.87 3.01
C PRO A 115 12.54 16.42 3.53
N PHE A 116 11.97 15.53 2.73
CA PHE A 116 12.13 14.08 2.94
C PHE A 116 13.58 13.66 2.71
N SER A 117 14.09 12.80 3.59
CA SER A 117 15.48 12.36 3.57
C SER A 117 15.59 10.83 3.69
N ARG A 118 16.82 10.30 3.59
CA ARG A 118 17.06 8.85 3.73
C ARG A 118 16.73 8.32 5.12
N THR A 119 16.83 9.13 6.16
CA THR A 119 16.50 8.71 7.53
C THR A 119 15.00 8.48 7.72
N ASP A 120 14.16 9.12 6.91
CA ASP A 120 12.70 8.96 6.92
C ASP A 120 12.23 7.64 6.29
N LEU A 121 13.07 6.97 5.51
CA LEU A 121 12.69 5.74 4.79
C LEU A 121 12.23 4.64 5.74
N ARG A 122 12.96 4.41 6.83
CA ARG A 122 12.62 3.35 7.81
C ARG A 122 11.27 3.65 8.47
N LEU A 123 11.06 4.90 8.84
CA LEU A 123 9.81 5.35 9.44
C LEU A 123 8.63 5.21 8.47
N ALA A 124 8.79 5.64 7.21
CA ALA A 124 7.75 5.52 6.19
C ALA A 124 7.37 4.05 5.91
N ILE A 125 8.36 3.15 5.88
CA ILE A 125 8.13 1.71 5.76
C ILE A 125 7.39 1.15 6.98
N ALA A 126 7.77 1.59 8.19
CA ALA A 126 7.10 1.16 9.42
C ALA A 126 5.62 1.61 9.46
N ILE A 127 5.34 2.86 9.06
CA ILE A 127 3.97 3.38 8.93
C ILE A 127 3.17 2.57 7.90
N ALA A 128 3.76 2.28 6.75
CA ALA A 128 3.13 1.45 5.75
C ALA A 128 2.87 0.02 6.25
N ALA A 129 3.80 -0.57 7.00
CA ALA A 129 3.64 -1.90 7.59
C ALA A 129 2.53 -1.92 8.65
N ASP A 130 2.46 -0.87 9.46
CA ASP A 130 1.41 -0.67 10.46
C ASP A 130 0.02 -0.62 9.81
N ALA A 131 -0.15 0.25 8.82
CA ALA A 131 -1.38 0.36 8.04
C ALA A 131 -1.72 -0.95 7.31
N ALA A 132 -0.71 -1.66 6.81
CA ALA A 132 -0.88 -2.93 6.11
C ALA A 132 -1.18 -4.11 7.05
N ARG A 133 -1.22 -3.97 8.38
CA ARG A 133 -1.61 -5.11 9.25
C ARG A 133 -3.03 -5.60 8.97
N SER A 134 -3.95 -4.68 8.67
CA SER A 134 -5.39 -4.96 8.49
C SER A 134 -5.87 -4.94 7.04
N THR A 135 -4.99 -4.66 6.07
CA THR A 135 -5.35 -4.53 4.65
C THR A 135 -4.20 -4.81 3.70
N ASP A 136 -4.52 -5.24 2.49
CA ASP A 136 -3.60 -5.34 1.36
C ASP A 136 -3.83 -4.29 0.28
N LYS A 137 -4.89 -3.48 0.42
CA LYS A 137 -5.26 -2.44 -0.55
C LYS A 137 -4.22 -1.32 -0.53
N GLY A 138 -3.78 -0.92 -1.71
CA GLY A 138 -2.73 0.08 -1.89
C GLY A 138 -3.12 1.47 -1.40
N GLY A 139 -4.32 1.93 -1.77
CA GLY A 139 -4.81 3.27 -1.42
C GLY A 139 -4.70 3.60 0.07
N PRO A 140 -5.30 2.81 0.98
CA PRO A 140 -5.22 3.07 2.43
C PRO A 140 -3.80 3.08 2.99
N ILE A 141 -2.91 2.22 2.48
CA ILE A 141 -1.50 2.17 2.94
C ILE A 141 -0.76 3.44 2.54
N VAL A 142 -0.91 3.86 1.28
CA VAL A 142 -0.29 5.08 0.75
C VAL A 142 -0.83 6.32 1.48
N GLU A 143 -2.15 6.39 1.69
CA GLU A 143 -2.81 7.48 2.37
C GLU A 143 -2.33 7.62 3.83
N ALA A 144 -2.14 6.50 4.53
CA ALA A 144 -1.56 6.49 5.88
C ALA A 144 -0.14 7.06 5.90
N VAL A 145 0.72 6.64 4.96
CA VAL A 145 2.09 7.18 4.83
C VAL A 145 2.07 8.68 4.56
N MET A 146 1.28 9.13 3.58
CA MET A 146 1.19 10.55 3.24
C MET A 146 0.68 11.39 4.42
N THR A 147 -0.35 10.91 5.10
CA THR A 147 -0.93 11.59 6.28
C THR A 147 0.09 11.73 7.39
N GLN A 148 0.81 10.64 7.71
CA GLN A 148 1.78 10.64 8.79
C GLN A 148 3.01 11.50 8.48
N LEU A 149 3.51 11.51 7.25
CA LEU A 149 4.61 12.39 6.84
C LEU A 149 4.20 13.87 6.98
N ARG A 150 3.00 14.23 6.51
CA ARG A 150 2.47 15.60 6.69
C ARG A 150 2.34 15.98 8.17
N ARG A 151 1.85 15.06 9.00
CA ARG A 151 1.73 15.28 10.46
C ARG A 151 3.08 15.55 11.13
N GLN A 152 4.16 15.00 10.59
CA GLN A 152 5.53 15.21 11.07
C GLN A 152 6.23 16.41 10.42
N GLY A 153 5.52 17.24 9.65
CA GLY A 153 6.10 18.37 8.95
C GLY A 153 7.09 17.94 7.86
N VAL A 154 6.92 16.76 7.26
CA VAL A 154 7.80 16.26 6.20
C VAL A 154 7.13 16.48 4.85
N ALA A 155 7.81 17.19 3.95
CA ALA A 155 7.38 17.32 2.56
C ALA A 155 7.32 15.94 1.90
N LEU A 156 6.28 15.65 1.12
CA LEU A 156 6.16 14.33 0.51
C LEU A 156 7.27 14.12 -0.53
N PRO A 157 7.99 12.98 -0.50
CA PRO A 157 8.91 12.61 -1.58
C PRO A 157 8.13 12.30 -2.86
N SER A 158 8.83 12.01 -3.96
CA SER A 158 8.17 11.68 -5.22
C SER A 158 7.10 10.58 -5.08
N PRO A 159 6.02 10.61 -5.90
CA PRO A 159 5.00 9.57 -5.95
C PRO A 159 5.57 8.14 -5.99
N ASP A 160 6.61 7.94 -6.81
CA ASP A 160 7.31 6.65 -6.93
C ASP A 160 8.01 6.21 -5.64
N THR A 161 8.51 7.16 -4.85
CA THR A 161 9.10 6.86 -3.55
C THR A 161 8.02 6.48 -2.55
N ILE A 162 6.90 7.20 -2.52
CA ILE A 162 5.74 6.87 -1.69
C ILE A 162 5.23 5.45 -1.98
N GLU A 163 5.00 5.11 -3.26
CA GLU A 163 4.58 3.75 -3.63
C GLU A 163 5.61 2.70 -3.24
N ARG A 164 6.90 2.97 -3.42
CA ARG A 164 7.97 2.02 -3.09
C ARG A 164 8.05 1.75 -1.58
N VAL A 165 8.01 2.77 -0.73
CA VAL A 165 8.02 2.55 0.74
C VAL A 165 6.74 1.85 1.19
N SER A 166 5.61 2.15 0.54
CA SER A 166 4.32 1.50 0.82
C SER A 166 4.33 0.02 0.42
N LEU A 167 4.92 -0.34 -0.73
CA LEU A 167 5.14 -1.73 -1.14
C LEU A 167 6.04 -2.48 -0.16
N ALA A 168 7.13 -1.85 0.28
CA ALA A 168 8.05 -2.44 1.23
C ALA A 168 7.36 -2.68 2.59
N GLY A 169 6.58 -1.72 3.08
CA GLY A 169 5.78 -1.87 4.30
C GLY A 169 4.74 -2.98 4.21
N ARG A 170 4.00 -3.07 3.10
CA ARG A 170 3.06 -4.18 2.86
C ARG A 170 3.75 -5.54 2.85
N ALA A 171 4.91 -5.64 2.20
CA ALA A 171 5.70 -6.87 2.20
C ALA A 171 6.21 -7.23 3.60
N GLN A 172 6.62 -6.23 4.40
CA GLN A 172 7.01 -6.43 5.79
C GLN A 172 5.83 -6.91 6.64
N ALA A 173 4.67 -6.28 6.54
CA ALA A 173 3.46 -6.69 7.29
C ALA A 173 3.09 -8.14 6.97
N ARG A 174 3.10 -8.54 5.68
CA ARG A 174 2.82 -9.92 5.27
C ARG A 174 3.83 -10.94 5.83
N ARG A 175 5.12 -10.59 5.86
CA ARG A 175 6.14 -11.45 6.47
C ARG A 175 5.90 -11.58 7.97
N GLN A 176 5.61 -10.47 8.64
CA GLN A 176 5.37 -10.45 10.08
C GLN A 176 4.12 -11.27 10.43
N SER A 177 3.01 -11.13 9.70
CA SER A 177 1.82 -11.95 9.92
C SER A 177 2.08 -13.46 9.77
N ALA A 178 2.94 -13.87 8.82
CA ALA A 178 3.32 -15.26 8.71
C ALA A 178 4.17 -15.73 9.91
N VAL A 179 5.08 -14.89 10.41
CA VAL A 179 5.86 -15.18 11.62
C VAL A 179 4.93 -15.31 12.83
N ASP A 180 4.07 -14.33 13.06
CA ASP A 180 3.18 -14.27 14.23
C ASP A 180 2.21 -15.46 14.26
N LEU A 181 1.60 -15.79 13.11
CA LEU A 181 0.69 -16.93 12.98
C LEU A 181 1.37 -18.28 13.28
N LEU A 182 2.66 -18.40 12.96
CA LEU A 182 3.41 -19.65 13.10
C LEU A 182 4.23 -19.72 14.39
N ALA A 183 4.29 -18.63 15.17
CA ALA A 183 5.25 -18.46 16.26
C ALA A 183 5.14 -19.52 17.37
N SER A 184 3.93 -20.02 17.63
CA SER A 184 3.68 -21.03 18.67
C SER A 184 3.65 -22.47 18.15
N LEU A 185 3.93 -22.70 16.87
CA LEU A 185 3.90 -24.05 16.29
C LEU A 185 5.22 -24.77 16.50
N SER A 186 5.16 -26.06 16.83
CA SER A 186 6.34 -26.91 16.96
C SER A 186 6.95 -27.24 15.59
N GLU A 187 8.21 -27.66 15.57
CA GLU A 187 8.87 -28.12 14.34
C GLU A 187 8.11 -29.28 13.68
N ALA A 188 7.55 -30.20 14.49
CA ALA A 188 6.73 -31.31 14.01
C ALA A 188 5.45 -30.82 13.30
N GLN A 189 4.77 -29.84 13.88
CA GLN A 189 3.59 -29.22 13.25
C GLN A 189 3.97 -28.52 11.94
N LEU A 190 5.06 -27.74 11.95
CA LEU A 190 5.54 -27.05 10.75
C LEU A 190 5.94 -28.04 9.63
N ALA A 191 6.53 -29.18 9.99
CA ALA A 191 6.84 -30.25 9.05
C ALA A 191 5.57 -30.92 8.50
N ALA A 192 4.56 -31.17 9.34
CA ALA A 192 3.26 -31.68 8.90
C ALA A 192 2.58 -30.75 7.89
N LEU A 193 2.66 -29.42 8.11
CA LEU A 193 2.15 -28.43 7.15
C LEU A 193 2.84 -28.51 5.78
N ASP A 194 4.14 -28.76 5.75
CA ASP A 194 4.87 -28.92 4.49
C ASP A 194 4.48 -30.23 3.78
N GLN A 195 4.28 -31.32 4.53
CA GLN A 195 3.91 -32.62 3.96
C GLN A 195 2.53 -32.64 3.32
N LEU A 196 1.61 -31.78 3.77
CA LEU A 196 0.28 -31.64 3.17
C LEU A 196 0.28 -31.28 1.69
N LEU A 197 1.38 -30.71 1.19
CA LEU A 197 1.54 -30.29 -0.21
C LEU A 197 2.19 -31.36 -1.09
N VAL A 198 2.72 -32.42 -0.49
CA VAL A 198 3.32 -33.54 -1.20
C VAL A 198 2.22 -34.49 -1.66
N ASN A 199 2.34 -35.00 -2.89
CA ASN A 199 1.39 -35.98 -3.41
C ASN A 199 1.50 -37.28 -2.62
N ASP A 200 0.37 -37.76 -2.12
CA ASP A 200 0.26 -39.04 -1.46
C ASP A 200 -0.09 -40.13 -2.50
N GLN A 201 0.63 -41.27 -2.45
CA GLN A 201 0.44 -42.36 -3.41
C GLN A 201 -0.90 -43.07 -3.23
N GLN A 202 -1.40 -43.17 -2.00
CA GLN A 202 -2.67 -43.82 -1.70
C GLN A 202 -3.85 -42.91 -2.07
N LEU A 203 -3.73 -41.60 -1.80
CA LEU A 203 -4.78 -40.63 -2.14
C LEU A 203 -4.78 -40.24 -3.63
N GLY A 204 -3.68 -40.48 -4.36
CA GLY A 204 -3.50 -40.04 -5.75
C GLY A 204 -3.43 -38.51 -5.93
N LYS A 205 -3.42 -37.77 -4.82
CA LYS A 205 -3.37 -36.31 -4.75
C LYS A 205 -2.68 -35.87 -3.45
N SER A 206 -2.31 -34.61 -3.33
CA SER A 206 -1.80 -34.09 -2.05
C SER A 206 -2.85 -34.17 -0.95
N ALA A 207 -2.46 -34.42 0.30
CA ALA A 207 -3.39 -34.46 1.43
C ALA A 207 -4.22 -33.17 1.57
N LEU A 208 -3.64 -31.99 1.29
CA LEU A 208 -4.40 -30.72 1.27
C LEU A 208 -5.51 -30.70 0.19
N ALA A 209 -5.28 -31.33 -0.97
CA ALA A 209 -6.30 -31.43 -2.01
C ALA A 209 -7.43 -32.37 -1.59
N TRP A 210 -7.10 -33.50 -0.95
CA TRP A 210 -8.08 -34.44 -0.40
C TRP A 210 -8.92 -33.83 0.74
N LEU A 211 -8.29 -33.09 1.65
CA LEU A 211 -8.97 -32.40 2.74
C LEU A 211 -9.99 -31.35 2.26
N ARG A 212 -9.74 -30.70 1.12
CA ARG A 212 -10.66 -29.71 0.53
C ARG A 212 -11.80 -30.33 -0.27
N ASP A 213 -11.64 -31.59 -0.68
CA ASP A 213 -12.60 -32.35 -1.48
C ASP A 213 -13.64 -32.98 -0.54
N LEU A 214 -14.52 -32.13 -0.01
CA LEU A 214 -15.56 -32.51 0.96
C LEU A 214 -16.78 -33.13 0.24
N PRO A 215 -17.33 -34.24 0.74
CA PRO A 215 -18.58 -34.79 0.21
C PRO A 215 -19.76 -33.81 0.33
N GLU A 216 -20.58 -33.70 -0.73
CA GLU A 216 -21.69 -32.74 -0.79
C GLU A 216 -23.04 -33.30 -0.33
N THR A 217 -23.21 -34.63 -0.30
CA THR A 217 -24.50 -35.27 0.00
C THR A 217 -24.50 -35.98 1.37
N PRO A 218 -25.63 -35.95 2.12
CA PRO A 218 -25.72 -36.66 3.38
C PRO A 218 -25.90 -38.17 3.14
N SER A 219 -24.90 -38.96 3.54
CA SER A 219 -24.96 -40.43 3.55
C SER A 219 -24.06 -40.99 4.65
N ALA A 220 -24.31 -42.22 5.12
CA ALA A 220 -23.45 -42.87 6.11
C ALA A 220 -21.99 -43.00 5.65
N LEU A 221 -21.79 -43.30 4.36
CA LEU A 221 -20.47 -43.33 3.74
C LEU A 221 -19.78 -41.96 3.80
N ASN A 222 -20.51 -40.89 3.46
CA ASN A 222 -19.98 -39.53 3.46
C ASN A 222 -19.71 -39.01 4.88
N MET A 223 -20.50 -39.41 5.87
CA MET A 223 -20.22 -39.12 7.28
C MET A 223 -18.91 -39.76 7.73
N GLY A 224 -18.65 -41.02 7.35
CA GLY A 224 -17.36 -41.69 7.60
C GLY A 224 -16.18 -40.93 6.98
N ALA A 225 -16.32 -40.53 5.72
CA ALA A 225 -15.29 -39.78 5.00
C ALA A 225 -15.02 -38.38 5.60
N LEU A 226 -16.05 -37.74 6.18
CA LEU A 226 -15.90 -36.47 6.91
C LEU A 226 -15.18 -36.69 8.24
N MET A 227 -15.54 -37.72 9.01
CA MET A 227 -14.85 -38.06 10.26
C MET A 227 -13.36 -38.34 10.04
N GLU A 228 -13.01 -39.09 8.99
CA GLU A 228 -11.61 -39.36 8.64
C GLU A 228 -10.81 -38.07 8.38
N ARG A 229 -11.41 -37.10 7.67
CA ARG A 229 -10.78 -35.80 7.42
C ARG A 229 -10.65 -34.99 8.71
N LEU A 230 -11.69 -34.99 9.54
CA LEU A 230 -11.67 -34.28 10.82
C LEU A 230 -10.58 -34.83 11.75
N ASP A 231 -10.49 -36.15 11.85
CA ASP A 231 -9.46 -36.83 12.63
C ASP A 231 -8.07 -36.53 12.09
N TYR A 232 -7.89 -36.52 10.75
CA TYR A 232 -6.63 -36.15 10.12
C TYR A 232 -6.21 -34.71 10.47
N VAL A 233 -7.13 -33.74 10.37
CA VAL A 233 -6.83 -32.34 10.70
C VAL A 233 -6.51 -32.18 12.19
N ARG A 234 -7.30 -32.80 13.07
CA ARG A 234 -7.08 -32.76 14.52
C ARG A 234 -5.78 -33.42 14.95
N ALA A 235 -5.35 -34.48 14.26
CA ALA A 235 -4.08 -35.16 14.54
C ALA A 235 -2.86 -34.25 14.29
N ILE A 236 -2.96 -33.25 13.39
CA ILE A 236 -1.91 -32.23 13.21
C ILE A 236 -1.81 -31.34 14.46
N GLY A 237 -2.92 -31.17 15.19
CA GLY A 237 -2.94 -30.54 16.51
C GLY A 237 -2.69 -29.04 16.48
N LEU A 238 -3.13 -28.32 15.44
CA LEU A 238 -2.97 -26.87 15.38
C LEU A 238 -3.80 -26.17 16.48
N PRO A 239 -3.20 -25.30 17.32
CA PRO A 239 -3.97 -24.57 18.31
C PRO A 239 -4.89 -23.53 17.66
N PRO A 240 -6.22 -23.53 17.91
CA PRO A 240 -7.13 -22.56 17.29
C PRO A 240 -6.75 -21.08 17.54
N LYS A 241 -6.15 -20.82 18.71
CA LYS A 241 -5.69 -19.49 19.15
C LYS A 241 -4.63 -18.85 18.26
N ILE A 242 -3.95 -19.61 17.38
CA ILE A 242 -2.98 -18.99 16.46
C ILE A 242 -3.65 -18.01 15.49
N ALA A 243 -4.94 -18.23 15.17
CA ALA A 243 -5.70 -17.32 14.32
C ALA A 243 -5.81 -15.90 14.93
N GLU A 244 -5.78 -15.80 16.26
CA GLU A 244 -5.87 -14.54 17.01
C GLU A 244 -4.52 -13.79 17.08
N ALA A 245 -3.42 -14.44 16.70
CA ALA A 245 -2.09 -13.82 16.68
C ALA A 245 -1.95 -12.75 15.58
N ILE A 246 -2.88 -12.72 14.61
CA ILE A 246 -2.90 -11.76 13.50
C ILE A 246 -4.28 -11.15 13.32
N HIS A 247 -4.35 -10.06 12.57
CA HIS A 247 -5.61 -9.40 12.24
C HIS A 247 -6.57 -10.34 11.46
N GLU A 248 -7.86 -10.36 11.80
CA GLU A 248 -8.88 -11.24 11.19
C GLU A 248 -8.85 -11.24 9.64
N ARG A 249 -8.86 -10.06 9.01
CA ARG A 249 -8.84 -9.92 7.54
C ARG A 249 -7.61 -10.53 6.88
N ARG A 250 -6.48 -10.57 7.61
CA ARG A 250 -5.23 -11.19 7.16
C ARG A 250 -5.33 -12.70 7.25
N PHE A 251 -5.91 -13.21 8.34
CA PHE A 251 -6.21 -14.62 8.50
C PHE A 251 -7.17 -15.09 7.38
N ASP A 252 -8.28 -14.38 7.16
CA ASP A 252 -9.24 -14.71 6.09
C ASP A 252 -8.61 -14.69 4.71
N GLN A 253 -7.59 -13.85 4.50
CA GLN A 253 -6.85 -13.86 3.26
C GLN A 253 -6.03 -15.13 3.10
N TYR A 254 -5.36 -15.61 4.14
CA TYR A 254 -4.67 -16.89 4.10
C TYR A 254 -5.64 -18.04 3.83
N VAL A 255 -6.83 -18.04 4.46
CA VAL A 255 -7.91 -19.00 4.18
C VAL A 255 -8.30 -18.96 2.70
N ARG A 256 -8.65 -17.79 2.15
CA ARG A 256 -9.02 -17.68 0.73
C ARG A 256 -7.90 -18.11 -0.21
N GLU A 257 -6.66 -17.76 0.08
CA GLU A 257 -5.50 -18.18 -0.71
C GLU A 257 -5.33 -19.71 -0.66
N GLY A 258 -5.46 -20.32 0.52
CA GLY A 258 -5.32 -21.77 0.72
C GLY A 258 -6.45 -22.58 0.11
N ALA A 259 -7.67 -22.05 0.08
CA ALA A 259 -8.82 -22.68 -0.54
C ALA A 259 -8.63 -22.88 -2.04
N ILE A 260 -8.07 -21.86 -2.73
CA ILE A 260 -8.02 -21.82 -4.20
C ILE A 260 -6.68 -22.32 -4.76
N ALA A 261 -5.57 -22.06 -4.06
CA ALA A 261 -4.26 -22.39 -4.59
C ALA A 261 -4.02 -23.92 -4.63
N PRO A 262 -3.61 -24.50 -5.78
CA PRO A 262 -3.17 -25.88 -5.84
C PRO A 262 -1.80 -26.05 -5.16
N ALA A 263 -1.47 -27.28 -4.75
CA ALA A 263 -0.25 -27.56 -3.98
C ALA A 263 1.04 -27.10 -4.68
N PHE A 264 1.13 -27.26 -6.01
CA PHE A 264 2.30 -26.80 -6.78
C PHE A 264 2.47 -25.28 -6.74
N LEU A 265 1.38 -24.50 -6.73
CA LEU A 265 1.44 -23.03 -6.65
C LEU A 265 1.90 -22.60 -5.26
N LEU A 266 1.36 -23.25 -4.21
CA LEU A 266 1.79 -23.03 -2.82
C LEU A 266 3.27 -23.41 -2.62
N GLY A 267 3.75 -24.43 -3.32
CA GLY A 267 5.16 -24.82 -3.33
C GLY A 267 6.11 -23.69 -3.75
N GLY A 268 5.66 -22.81 -4.65
CA GLY A 268 6.42 -21.63 -5.10
C GLY A 268 6.42 -20.44 -4.14
N TYR A 269 5.69 -20.51 -3.02
CA TYR A 269 5.68 -19.44 -2.02
C TYR A 269 6.91 -19.53 -1.11
N SER A 270 7.30 -18.41 -0.50
CA SER A 270 8.26 -18.42 0.61
C SER A 270 7.73 -19.32 1.74
N VAL A 271 8.62 -20.06 2.39
CA VAL A 271 8.28 -21.04 3.45
C VAL A 271 7.28 -20.49 4.48
N GLY A 272 7.53 -19.30 5.04
CA GLY A 272 6.62 -18.69 6.02
C GLY A 272 5.22 -18.45 5.46
N ARG A 273 5.11 -17.82 4.28
CA ARG A 273 3.80 -17.60 3.63
C ARG A 273 3.10 -18.93 3.33
N ARG A 274 3.82 -19.92 2.78
CA ARG A 274 3.28 -21.25 2.45
C ARG A 274 2.68 -21.90 3.69
N ARG A 275 3.47 -22.04 4.77
CA ARG A 275 3.02 -22.64 6.02
C ARG A 275 1.86 -21.86 6.65
N ALA A 276 1.90 -20.52 6.64
CA ALA A 276 0.81 -19.69 7.14
C ALA A 276 -0.50 -19.89 6.37
N THR A 277 -0.42 -19.97 5.04
CA THR A 277 -1.57 -20.28 4.17
C THR A 277 -2.16 -21.65 4.48
N VAL A 278 -1.32 -22.69 4.58
CA VAL A 278 -1.79 -24.05 4.88
C VAL A 278 -2.37 -24.15 6.29
N ALA A 279 -1.72 -23.54 7.29
CA ALA A 279 -2.20 -23.54 8.67
C ALA A 279 -3.58 -22.87 8.80
N ALA A 280 -3.77 -21.71 8.17
CA ALA A 280 -5.06 -21.03 8.16
C ALA A 280 -6.14 -21.89 7.46
N GLN A 281 -5.80 -22.54 6.35
CA GLN A 281 -6.72 -23.42 5.63
C GLN A 281 -7.15 -24.62 6.47
N LEU A 282 -6.25 -25.22 7.26
CA LEU A 282 -6.59 -26.33 8.14
C LEU A 282 -7.55 -25.90 9.26
N LEU A 283 -7.30 -24.75 9.88
CA LEU A 283 -8.20 -24.22 10.91
C LEU A 283 -9.59 -23.86 10.35
N ASP A 284 -9.67 -23.41 9.10
CA ASP A 284 -10.96 -23.21 8.41
C ASP A 284 -11.66 -24.55 8.14
N LEU A 285 -10.92 -25.55 7.65
CA LEU A 285 -11.48 -26.88 7.37
C LEU A 285 -11.99 -27.58 8.63
N GLU A 286 -11.25 -27.51 9.73
CA GLU A 286 -11.67 -28.10 11.01
C GLU A 286 -13.00 -27.51 11.52
N ARG A 287 -13.28 -26.23 11.22
CA ARG A 287 -14.55 -25.57 11.59
C ARG A 287 -15.71 -25.93 10.65
N ARG A 288 -15.41 -26.35 9.42
CA ARG A 288 -16.39 -26.57 8.35
C ARG A 288 -16.81 -28.03 8.20
N ILE A 289 -15.94 -28.96 8.59
CA ILE A 289 -16.22 -30.41 8.65
C ILE A 289 -17.07 -30.69 9.89
#